data_AF-A0A972UU91-F1
#
_entry.id   AF-A0A972UU91-F1
#
_cell.length_a   1.000
_cell.length_b   1.000
_cell.length_c   1.000
_cell.angle_alpha   90.00
_cell.angle_beta   90.00
_cell.angle_gamma   90.00
#
_symmetry.space_group_name_H-M   'P 1'
#
loop_
_entity.id
_entity.type
_entity.pdbx_description
1 polymer ?
#
loop_
_entity_poly.entity_id
_entity_poly.type
_entity_poly.pdbx_seq_one_letter_code
_entity_poly.pdbx_strand_id
1 'polypeptide(L)'
;MKKLIVFTLILISLLFISQITYCQPNREEWQPPEEVLNAIGIETGMIIGEIGAGRGYMTFPLLERVGPEGKVYANDISIRDLNYLKEKAKREGFTNLETIEGKVDDPVFPVNELNLMIMVYV
;
A
#
# COMPACT_ATOMS: atom_id res chain seq x y z
N MET A 1 21.48 38.41 -10.48
CA MET A 1 20.52 38.02 -9.41
C MET A 1 19.25 37.35 -9.94
N LYS A 2 18.48 37.96 -10.87
CA LYS A 2 17.23 37.36 -11.39
C LYS A 2 17.39 35.97 -12.04
N LYS A 3 18.48 35.74 -12.79
CA LYS A 3 18.77 34.44 -13.43
C LYS A 3 19.05 33.30 -12.44
N LEU A 4 19.62 33.62 -11.28
CA LEU A 4 19.93 32.63 -10.24
C LEU A 4 18.65 32.15 -9.54
N ILE A 5 17.72 33.07 -9.25
CA ILE A 5 16.43 32.74 -8.62
C ILE A 5 15.57 31.83 -9.52
N VAL A 6 15.51 32.13 -10.83
CA VAL A 6 14.77 31.30 -11.80
C VAL A 6 15.36 29.89 -11.87
N PHE A 7 16.69 29.76 -11.86
CA PHE A 7 17.35 28.46 -11.89
C PHE A 7 17.05 27.64 -10.62
N THR A 8 17.08 28.27 -9.44
CA THR A 8 16.75 27.60 -8.18
C THR A 8 15.28 27.15 -8.14
N LEU A 9 14.34 27.96 -8.65
CA LEU A 9 12.93 27.58 -8.71
C LEU A 9 12.67 26.41 -9.67
N ILE A 10 13.37 26.36 -10.80
CA ILE A 10 13.30 25.23 -11.73
C ILE A 10 13.86 23.97 -11.07
N LEU A 11 15.02 24.05 -10.40
CA LEU A 11 15.62 22.91 -9.72
C LEU A 11 14.72 22.37 -8.60
N ILE A 12 14.10 23.25 -7.81
CA ILE A 12 13.11 22.86 -6.80
C ILE A 12 11.91 22.18 -7.46
N SER A 13 11.35 22.75 -8.54
CA SER A 13 10.22 22.12 -9.23
C SER A 13 10.54 20.73 -9.79
N LEU A 14 11.76 20.51 -10.32
CA LEU A 14 12.20 19.20 -10.80
C LEU A 14 12.33 18.17 -9.68
N LEU A 15 12.76 18.58 -8.48
CA LEU A 15 12.79 17.74 -7.29
C LEU A 15 11.38 17.43 -6.74
N PHE A 16 10.39 18.30 -7.01
CA PHE A 16 8.99 18.02 -6.69
C PHE A 16 8.32 17.08 -7.72
N ILE A 17 8.68 17.19 -9.01
CA ILE A 17 8.12 16.33 -10.07
C ILE A 17 8.54 14.87 -9.89
N SER A 18 9.76 14.59 -9.42
CA SER A 18 10.20 13.21 -9.15
C SER A 18 9.39 12.51 -8.04
N GLN A 19 8.76 13.27 -7.14
CA GLN A 19 7.86 12.73 -6.11
C GLN A 19 6.44 12.47 -6.65
N ILE A 20 6.06 13.08 -7.77
CA ILE A 20 4.70 13.04 -8.32
C ILE A 20 4.48 11.81 -9.23
N THR A 21 5.55 11.17 -9.73
CA THR A 21 5.45 10.07 -10.72
C THR A 21 6.03 8.76 -10.22
N TYR A 22 5.63 8.32 -9.02
CA TYR A 22 5.79 6.92 -8.61
C TYR A 22 4.47 6.16 -8.76
N CYS A 23 3.81 6.34 -9.90
CA CYS A 23 2.77 5.43 -10.37
C CYS A 23 3.40 4.74 -11.58
N GLN A 24 3.76 3.47 -11.44
CA GLN A 24 4.30 2.71 -12.57
C GLN A 24 3.20 2.65 -13.64
N PRO A 25 3.39 3.28 -14.83
CA PRO A 25 2.44 3.10 -15.91
C PRO A 25 2.35 1.59 -16.18
N ASN A 26 1.14 1.08 -16.33
CA ASN A 26 0.85 -0.32 -16.66
C ASN A 26 1.07 -1.35 -15.53
N ARG A 27 1.08 -0.95 -14.24
CA ARG A 27 1.12 -1.95 -13.13
C ARG A 27 0.04 -3.02 -13.23
N GLU A 28 -1.14 -2.62 -13.68
CA GLU A 28 -2.29 -3.51 -13.88
C GLU A 28 -2.08 -4.55 -14.99
N GLU A 29 -1.19 -4.30 -15.96
CA GLU A 29 -0.89 -5.27 -17.02
C GLU A 29 0.02 -6.42 -16.54
N TRP A 30 1.00 -6.14 -15.67
CA TRP A 30 1.97 -7.15 -15.22
C TRP A 30 1.74 -7.63 -13.78
N GLN A 31 0.92 -6.92 -13.01
CA GLN A 31 0.47 -7.30 -11.68
C GLN A 31 -1.04 -7.04 -11.50
N PRO A 32 -1.90 -7.66 -12.32
CA PRO A 32 -3.35 -7.56 -12.17
C PRO A 32 -3.78 -8.10 -10.79
N PRO A 33 -4.40 -7.27 -9.92
CA PRO A 33 -4.69 -7.67 -8.53
C PRO A 33 -5.51 -8.95 -8.45
N GLU A 34 -6.57 -9.06 -9.25
CA GLU A 34 -7.48 -10.22 -9.21
C GLU A 34 -6.74 -11.53 -9.52
N GLU A 35 -5.87 -11.54 -10.54
CA GLU A 35 -5.12 -12.73 -10.92
C GLU A 35 -4.11 -13.11 -9.83
N VAL A 36 -3.45 -12.14 -9.20
CA VAL A 36 -2.54 -12.37 -8.07
C VAL A 36 -3.31 -13.00 -6.90
N LEU A 37 -4.46 -12.44 -6.53
CA LEU A 37 -5.28 -12.94 -5.43
C LEU A 37 -5.81 -14.36 -5.71
N ASN A 38 -6.17 -14.66 -6.95
CA ASN A 38 -6.57 -15.99 -7.38
C ASN A 38 -5.40 -16.99 -7.31
N ALA A 39 -4.22 -16.60 -7.80
CA ALA A 39 -3.05 -17.47 -7.85
C ALA A 39 -2.56 -17.91 -6.47
N ILE A 40 -2.69 -17.04 -5.46
CA ILE A 40 -2.28 -17.34 -4.08
C ILE A 40 -3.43 -17.86 -3.20
N GLY A 41 -4.65 -17.98 -3.74
CA GLY A 41 -5.80 -18.58 -3.06
C GLY A 41 -6.37 -17.72 -1.93
N ILE A 42 -6.52 -16.40 -2.14
CA ILE A 42 -7.20 -15.55 -1.16
C ILE A 42 -8.71 -15.82 -1.17
N GLU A 43 -9.24 -16.16 0.01
CA GLU A 43 -10.64 -16.47 0.23
C GLU A 43 -11.29 -15.51 1.25
N THR A 44 -12.62 -15.47 1.24
CA THR A 44 -13.42 -14.72 2.21
C THR A 44 -13.15 -15.21 3.63
N GLY A 45 -13.04 -14.30 4.59
CA GLY A 45 -12.79 -14.59 6.00
C GLY A 45 -11.30 -14.74 6.36
N MET A 46 -10.38 -14.72 5.39
CA MET A 46 -8.96 -14.83 5.69
C MET A 46 -8.41 -13.58 6.40
N ILE A 47 -7.44 -13.81 7.28
CA ILE A 47 -6.61 -12.80 7.94
C ILE A 47 -5.27 -12.74 7.21
N ILE A 48 -5.01 -11.62 6.54
CA ILE A 48 -3.85 -11.44 5.64
C ILE A 48 -2.90 -10.40 6.20
N GLY A 49 -1.60 -10.68 6.15
CA GLY A 49 -0.55 -9.67 6.34
C GLY A 49 0.02 -9.20 5.01
N GLU A 50 -0.11 -7.91 4.70
CA GLU A 50 0.49 -7.30 3.51
C GLU A 50 1.73 -6.51 3.90
N ILE A 51 2.90 -6.90 3.37
CA ILE A 51 4.18 -6.23 3.61
C ILE A 51 4.43 -5.22 2.49
N GLY A 52 4.65 -3.95 2.85
CA GLY A 52 4.82 -2.87 1.88
C GLY A 52 3.48 -2.47 1.25
N ALA A 53 2.49 -2.12 2.05
CA ALA A 53 1.16 -1.77 1.57
C ALA A 53 1.15 -0.47 0.74
N GLY A 54 2.11 0.43 0.97
CA GLY A 54 2.21 1.71 0.30
C GLY A 54 0.89 2.47 0.34
N ARG A 55 0.40 2.91 -0.83
CA ARG A 55 -0.89 3.60 -0.97
C ARG A 55 -2.07 2.67 -1.27
N GLY A 56 -1.86 1.36 -1.17
CA GLY A 56 -2.92 0.36 -1.18
C GLY A 56 -3.27 -0.24 -2.52
N TYR A 57 -2.30 -0.36 -3.44
CA TYR A 57 -2.57 -1.00 -4.72
C TYR A 57 -3.13 -2.43 -4.54
N MET A 58 -2.56 -3.21 -3.61
CA MET A 58 -3.07 -4.53 -3.25
C MET A 58 -3.98 -4.53 -2.01
N THR A 59 -3.81 -3.59 -1.07
CA THR A 59 -4.64 -3.50 0.14
C THR A 59 -6.13 -3.48 -0.13
N PHE A 60 -6.63 -2.66 -1.06
CA PHE A 60 -8.08 -2.56 -1.30
C PHE A 60 -8.65 -3.80 -2.00
N PRO A 61 -8.02 -4.36 -3.05
CA PRO A 61 -8.40 -5.67 -3.59
C PRO A 61 -8.42 -6.78 -2.53
N LEU A 62 -7.45 -6.79 -1.60
CA LEU A 62 -7.43 -7.72 -0.47
C LEU A 62 -8.63 -7.52 0.44
N LEU A 63 -8.91 -6.29 0.87
CA LEU A 63 -10.03 -5.96 1.76
C LEU A 63 -11.38 -6.36 1.16
N GLU A 64 -11.57 -6.15 -0.15
CA GLU A 64 -12.76 -6.58 -0.88
C GLU A 64 -12.87 -8.11 -0.93
N ARG A 65 -11.77 -8.80 -1.26
CA ARG A 65 -11.77 -10.26 -1.41
C ARG A 65 -12.01 -11.00 -0.09
N VAL A 66 -11.34 -10.58 0.99
CA VAL A 66 -11.50 -11.22 2.30
C VAL A 66 -12.85 -10.89 2.93
N GLY A 67 -13.48 -9.78 2.52
CA GLY A 67 -14.80 -9.38 3.00
C GLY A 67 -14.83 -8.97 4.48
N PRO A 68 -16.02 -8.66 5.02
CA PRO A 68 -16.18 -8.07 6.36
C PRO A 68 -15.77 -9.02 7.50
N GLU A 69 -15.82 -10.33 7.28
CA GLU A 69 -15.40 -11.35 8.25
C GLU A 69 -13.88 -11.62 8.21
N GLY A 70 -13.20 -11.16 7.16
CA GLY A 70 -11.75 -11.24 7.05
C GLY A 70 -11.05 -10.02 7.63
N LYS A 71 -9.72 -9.99 7.55
CA LYS A 71 -8.93 -8.87 8.03
C LYS A 71 -7.66 -8.68 7.19
N VAL A 72 -7.26 -7.44 6.97
CA VAL A 72 -5.97 -7.12 6.34
C VAL A 72 -5.14 -6.29 7.31
N TYR A 73 -3.98 -6.83 7.67
CA TYR A 73 -2.91 -6.10 8.35
C TYR A 73 -1.98 -5.49 7.28
N ALA A 74 -2.12 -4.19 7.02
CA ALA A 74 -1.34 -3.45 6.04
C ALA A 74 -0.08 -2.86 6.70
N ASN A 75 1.08 -3.44 6.42
CA ASN A 75 2.36 -3.02 6.94
C ASN A 75 3.11 -2.10 5.98
N ASP A 76 3.73 -1.04 6.49
CA ASP A 76 4.70 -0.23 5.75
C ASP A 76 5.66 0.50 6.71
N ILE A 77 6.83 0.92 6.23
CA ILE A 77 7.78 1.77 6.98
C ILE A 77 7.37 3.26 6.91
N SER A 78 6.54 3.63 5.93
CA SER A 78 6.08 5.00 5.70
C SER A 78 4.80 5.28 6.47
N ILE A 79 4.92 5.93 7.65
CA ILE A 79 3.76 6.44 8.41
C ILE A 79 2.84 7.30 7.51
N ARG A 80 3.41 8.04 6.55
CA ARG A 80 2.65 8.88 5.62
C ARG A 80 1.68 8.04 4.80
N ASP A 81 2.15 6.94 4.22
CA ASP A 81 1.31 6.10 3.36
C ASP A 81 0.33 5.27 4.19
N LEU A 82 0.71 4.83 5.40
CA LEU A 82 -0.21 4.21 6.36
C LEU A 82 -1.36 5.15 6.76
N ASN A 83 -1.07 6.43 7.02
CA ASN A 83 -2.12 7.41 7.31
C ASN A 83 -3.03 7.63 6.10
N TYR A 84 -2.47 7.67 4.88
CA TYR A 84 -3.25 7.72 3.66
C TYR A 84 -4.20 6.51 3.52
N LEU A 85 -3.69 5.30 3.78
CA LEU A 85 -4.48 4.07 3.78
C LEU A 85 -5.64 4.12 4.77
N LYS A 86 -5.38 4.50 6.03
CA LYS A 86 -6.43 4.64 7.06
C LYS A 86 -7.55 5.59 6.61
N GLU A 87 -7.18 6.78 6.12
CA GLU A 87 -8.17 7.78 5.70
C GLU A 87 -8.95 7.32 4.47
N LYS A 88 -8.28 6.69 3.50
CA LYS A 88 -8.95 6.13 2.32
C LYS A 88 -9.91 5.00 2.70
N ALA A 89 -9.46 4.04 3.51
CA ALA A 89 -10.30 2.93 3.99
C ALA A 89 -11.53 3.42 4.75
N LYS A 90 -11.36 4.40 5.64
CA LYS A 90 -12.47 5.04 6.36
C LYS A 90 -13.48 5.69 5.43
N ARG A 91 -13.01 6.40 4.40
CA ARG A 91 -13.88 7.05 3.39
C ARG A 91 -14.62 6.03 2.53
N GLU A 92 -14.01 4.89 2.24
CA GLU A 92 -14.59 3.82 1.43
C GLU A 92 -15.39 2.80 2.26
N GLY A 93 -15.42 2.95 3.58
CA GLY A 93 -16.26 2.15 4.49
C GLY A 93 -15.65 0.81 4.91
N PHE A 94 -14.37 0.59 4.67
CA PHE A 94 -13.67 -0.61 5.13
C PHE A 94 -13.42 -0.54 6.64
N THR A 95 -13.92 -1.54 7.36
CA THR A 95 -13.75 -1.69 8.82
C THR A 95 -12.76 -2.79 9.20
N ASN A 96 -12.33 -3.57 8.22
CA ASN A 96 -11.48 -4.75 8.35
C ASN A 96 -9.99 -4.49 8.01
N LEU A 97 -9.58 -3.22 7.96
CA LEU A 97 -8.19 -2.80 7.78
C LEU A 97 -7.54 -2.44 9.13
N GLU A 98 -6.35 -2.98 9.36
CA GLU A 98 -5.46 -2.52 10.42
C GLU A 98 -4.09 -2.20 9.83
N THR A 99 -3.57 -0.99 10.04
CA THR A 99 -2.23 -0.64 9.55
C THR A 99 -1.18 -0.85 10.64
N ILE A 100 0.00 -1.32 10.27
CA ILE A 100 1.12 -1.55 11.18
C ILE A 100 2.35 -0.80 10.66
N GLU A 101 2.95 0.03 11.51
CA GLU A 101 4.27 0.60 11.22
C GLU A 101 5.34 -0.47 11.45
N GLY A 102 5.98 -0.89 10.36
CA GLY A 102 7.03 -1.89 10.38
C GLY A 102 8.41 -1.32 10.66
N LYS A 103 9.36 -2.23 10.88
CA LYS A 103 10.78 -1.97 10.79
C LYS A 103 11.30 -2.46 9.45
N VAL A 104 12.55 -2.13 9.14
CA VAL A 104 13.21 -2.54 7.89
C VAL A 104 13.26 -4.05 7.72
N ASP A 105 13.38 -4.80 8.82
CA ASP A 105 13.59 -6.24 8.85
C ASP A 105 12.47 -7.02 9.59
N ASP A 106 11.44 -6.33 10.06
CA ASP A 106 10.36 -6.91 10.85
C ASP A 106 9.05 -6.17 10.58
N PRO A 107 8.04 -6.81 9.94
CA PRO A 107 6.74 -6.18 9.69
C PRO A 107 5.88 -6.04 10.97
N VAL A 108 6.31 -6.62 12.09
CA VAL A 108 5.65 -6.50 13.41
C VAL A 108 4.19 -6.98 13.38
N PHE A 109 3.89 -7.99 12.55
CA PHE A 109 2.56 -8.59 12.52
C PHE A 109 2.25 -9.31 13.84
N PRO A 110 0.97 -9.37 14.25
CA PRO A 110 0.56 -10.21 15.37
C PRO A 110 0.86 -11.69 15.07
N VAL A 111 1.52 -12.35 16.02
CA VAL A 111 1.96 -13.75 15.89
C VAL A 111 0.76 -14.70 16.00
N ASN A 112 0.71 -15.72 15.14
CA ASN A 112 -0.31 -16.80 15.09
C ASN A 112 -1.73 -16.40 14.60
N GLU A 113 -1.93 -15.19 14.10
CA GLU A 113 -3.25 -14.77 13.59
C GLU A 113 -3.40 -14.86 12.07
N LEU A 114 -2.29 -14.84 11.32
CA LEU A 114 -2.32 -14.74 9.86
C LEU A 114 -2.54 -16.10 9.18
N ASN A 115 -3.42 -16.13 8.18
CA ASN A 115 -3.56 -17.26 7.26
C ASN A 115 -2.52 -17.21 6.13
N LEU A 116 -2.15 -16.00 5.69
CA LEU A 116 -1.17 -15.79 4.62
C LEU A 116 -0.48 -14.43 4.78
N MET A 117 0.78 -14.34 4.33
CA MET A 117 1.49 -13.08 4.14
C MET A 117 1.81 -12.87 2.66
N ILE A 118 1.59 -11.65 2.17
CA ILE A 118 1.91 -11.23 0.81
C ILE A 118 2.89 -10.06 0.85
N MET A 119 3.89 -10.10 -0.02
CA MET A 119 4.80 -8.99 -0.28
C MET A 119 4.90 -8.82 -1.79
N VAL A 120 4.60 -7.61 -2.26
CA VAL A 120 4.69 -7.25 -3.68
C VAL A 120 5.50 -5.98 -3.82
N TYR A 121 6.00 -5.75 -5.04
CA TYR A 121 6.65 -4.48 -5.37
C TYR A 121 5.69 -3.30 -5.16
N VAL A 122 6.17 -2.19 -4.61
CA VAL A 122 5.37 -0.99 -4.30
C VAL A 122 5.59 0.10 -5.34
#